data_AF-A0A1H6KG45-F1
#
_entry.id   AF-A0A1H6KG45-F1
#
_cell.length_a   1.000
_cell.length_b   1.000
_cell.length_c   1.000
_cell.angle_alpha   90.00
_cell.angle_beta   90.00
_cell.angle_gamma   90.00
#
_symmetry.space_group_name_H-M   'P 1'
#
loop_
_entity.id
_entity.type
_entity.pdbx_description
1 polymer ?
#
loop_
_entity_poly.entity_id
_entity_poly.type
_entity_poly.pdbx_seq_one_letter_code
_entity_poly.pdbx_strand_id
1 'polypeptide(L)'
;MDNTTRLQYLAAMGIDVWVPRYVDEGAAAQEDSWEVLNAEMQACQLCALSHTRQQVVIGSGNQQADWFWVTEAPSLEDEQQGEPFADNTSELFIEMLRAMQLNKDEIFMTHIVKCRPVEDHDPKVAELNACAPFLARQISLVQPKIIIAVGRIAAHQLLQSKASLGELRETSYEFSGIPLVVMYHPAYLLRSLTKKREAWQDMQRALSFFSKQ
;
A
#
# COMPACT_ATOMS: atom_id res chain seq x y z
N MET A 1 33.06 -6.61 -4.37
CA MET A 1 33.73 -6.24 -5.63
C MET A 1 33.05 -5.00 -6.15
N ASP A 2 33.79 -3.93 -6.37
CA ASP A 2 33.25 -2.70 -6.95
C ASP A 2 32.68 -3.00 -8.35
N ASN A 3 31.50 -2.45 -8.64
CA ASN A 3 30.77 -2.66 -9.89
C ASN A 3 31.61 -2.21 -11.10
N THR A 4 32.44 -1.19 -10.90
CA THR A 4 33.40 -0.68 -11.89
C THR A 4 34.40 -1.74 -12.33
N THR A 5 35.00 -2.45 -11.36
CA THR A 5 35.99 -3.49 -11.64
C THR A 5 35.35 -4.68 -12.36
N ARG A 6 34.12 -5.05 -11.99
CA ARG A 6 33.37 -6.11 -12.66
C ARG A 6 33.12 -5.79 -14.15
N LEU A 7 32.72 -4.56 -14.47
CA LEU A 7 32.45 -4.14 -15.85
C LEU A 7 33.73 -4.13 -16.72
N GLN A 8 34.87 -3.74 -16.15
CA GLN A 8 36.16 -3.77 -16.84
C GLN A 8 36.57 -5.19 -17.24
N TYR A 9 36.38 -6.17 -16.35
CA TYR A 9 36.68 -7.58 -16.68
C TYR A 9 35.77 -8.12 -17.77
N LEU A 10 34.48 -7.81 -17.72
CA LEU A 10 33.51 -8.27 -18.72
C LEU A 10 33.81 -7.68 -20.11
N ALA A 11 34.20 -6.41 -20.17
CA ALA A 11 34.64 -5.77 -21.40
C ALA A 11 35.95 -6.40 -21.96
N ALA A 12 36.93 -6.68 -21.10
CA ALA A 12 38.18 -7.34 -21.51
C ALA A 12 37.95 -8.77 -22.04
N MET A 13 36.88 -9.42 -21.59
CA MET A 13 36.46 -10.74 -22.07
C MET A 13 35.62 -10.68 -23.36
N GLY A 14 35.36 -9.50 -23.92
CA GLY A 14 34.54 -9.33 -25.12
C GLY A 14 33.05 -9.64 -24.89
N ILE A 15 32.58 -9.56 -23.64
CA ILE A 15 31.19 -9.77 -23.29
C ILE A 15 30.47 -8.42 -23.36
N ASP A 16 29.54 -8.28 -24.29
CA ASP A 16 28.63 -7.15 -24.34
C ASP A 16 27.67 -7.21 -23.15
N VAL A 17 27.91 -6.35 -22.16
CA VAL A 17 27.02 -6.22 -21.00
C VAL A 17 25.82 -5.39 -21.41
N TRP A 18 24.64 -6.01 -21.45
CA TRP A 18 23.39 -5.28 -21.64
C TRP A 18 23.15 -4.35 -20.45
N VAL A 19 23.20 -3.05 -20.70
CA VAL A 19 22.84 -2.01 -19.73
C VAL A 19 21.46 -1.46 -20.12
N PRO A 20 20.52 -1.26 -19.19
CA PRO A 20 19.23 -0.65 -19.50
C PRO A 20 19.43 0.70 -20.21
N ARG A 21 18.73 0.90 -21.32
CA ARG A 21 18.66 2.20 -22.01
C ARG A 21 17.75 3.13 -21.21
N TYR A 22 18.26 3.68 -20.11
CA TYR A 22 17.96 5.00 -19.54
C TYR A 22 18.73 5.13 -18.21
N VAL A 23 19.80 5.93 -18.21
CA VAL A 23 20.26 6.63 -17.00
C VAL A 23 20.20 8.08 -17.40
N ASP A 24 19.12 8.75 -17.04
CA ASP A 24 18.99 10.18 -17.24
C ASP A 24 19.88 10.85 -16.17
N GLU A 25 21.16 11.05 -16.47
CA GLU A 25 22.13 11.72 -15.59
C GLU A 25 21.90 13.24 -15.48
N GLY A 26 20.69 13.72 -15.78
CA GLY A 26 20.37 15.16 -15.87
C GLY A 26 18.97 15.57 -15.39
N ALA A 27 18.14 14.66 -14.89
CA ALA A 27 17.00 15.08 -14.09
C ALA A 27 17.55 15.38 -12.69
N ALA A 28 17.62 16.66 -12.33
CA ALA A 28 17.79 17.05 -10.93
C ALA A 28 16.89 16.13 -10.11
N ALA A 29 17.47 15.43 -9.12
CA ALA A 29 16.68 14.65 -8.17
C ALA A 29 15.70 15.63 -7.52
N GLN A 30 14.52 15.72 -8.11
CA GLN A 30 13.39 16.40 -7.50
C GLN A 30 13.21 15.64 -6.20
N GLU A 31 13.52 16.29 -5.07
CA GLU A 31 13.33 15.68 -3.76
C GLU A 31 11.91 15.12 -3.76
N ASP A 32 11.79 13.80 -3.71
CA ASP A 32 10.50 13.14 -3.65
C ASP A 32 9.92 13.56 -2.30
N SER A 33 8.97 14.49 -2.33
CA SER A 33 8.37 15.10 -1.15
C SER A 33 6.88 14.85 -1.17
N TRP A 34 6.25 14.93 -0.01
CA TRP A 34 4.80 14.81 0.10
C TRP A 34 4.07 15.85 -0.74
N GLU A 35 4.59 17.07 -0.82
CA GLU A 35 3.99 18.14 -1.64
C GLU A 35 3.99 17.76 -3.12
N VAL A 36 5.12 17.28 -3.64
CA VAL A 36 5.25 16.85 -5.04
C VAL A 36 4.34 15.65 -5.32
N LEU A 37 4.41 14.62 -4.48
CA LEU A 37 3.61 13.40 -4.64
C LEU A 37 2.11 13.70 -4.59
N ASN A 38 1.67 14.57 -3.67
CA ASN A 38 0.27 14.97 -3.56
C ASN A 38 -0.20 15.74 -4.79
N ALA A 39 0.61 16.68 -5.29
CA ALA A 39 0.28 17.44 -6.50
C ALA A 39 0.12 16.51 -7.73
N GLU A 40 1.01 15.52 -7.88
CA GLU A 40 0.92 14.54 -8.96
C GLU A 40 -0.33 13.66 -8.85
N MET A 41 -0.66 13.16 -7.65
CA MET A 41 -1.85 12.34 -7.44
C MET A 41 -3.13 13.12 -7.74
N GLN A 42 -3.21 14.38 -7.31
CA GLN A 42 -4.37 15.26 -7.60
C GLN A 42 -4.55 15.51 -9.11
N ALA A 43 -3.45 15.70 -9.84
CA ALA A 43 -3.45 15.93 -11.28
C ALA A 43 -3.51 14.64 -12.13
N CYS A 44 -3.40 13.46 -11.52
CA CYS A 44 -3.22 12.19 -12.22
C CYS A 44 -4.39 11.85 -13.17
N GLN A 45 -4.08 11.49 -14.43
CA GLN A 45 -5.04 11.02 -15.43
C GLN A 45 -4.68 9.65 -16.03
N LEU A 46 -3.87 8.86 -15.32
CA LEU A 46 -3.27 7.62 -15.85
C LEU A 46 -4.25 6.45 -16.00
N CYS A 47 -5.47 6.55 -15.49
CA CYS A 47 -6.50 5.51 -15.62
C CYS A 47 -7.92 6.07 -15.64
N ALA A 48 -8.89 5.22 -16.00
CA ALA A 48 -10.28 5.61 -16.18
C ALA A 48 -10.94 6.20 -14.91
N LEU A 49 -10.48 5.81 -13.72
CA LEU A 49 -11.00 6.32 -12.44
C LEU A 49 -10.82 7.83 -12.29
N SER A 50 -9.83 8.42 -12.96
CA SER A 50 -9.60 9.87 -12.95
C SER A 50 -10.71 10.68 -13.59
N HIS A 51 -11.51 10.08 -14.49
CA HIS A 51 -12.57 10.77 -15.22
C HIS A 51 -13.87 10.87 -14.42
N THR A 52 -14.05 10.01 -13.42
CA THR A 52 -15.29 9.89 -12.66
C THR A 52 -15.15 10.36 -11.21
N ARG A 53 -13.92 10.55 -10.72
CA ARG A 53 -13.67 10.97 -9.35
C ARG A 53 -14.15 12.40 -9.08
N GLN A 54 -14.61 12.64 -7.86
CA GLN A 54 -14.85 13.99 -7.33
C GLN A 54 -13.58 14.55 -6.69
N GLN A 55 -12.87 13.73 -5.92
CA GLN A 55 -11.57 14.06 -5.36
C GLN A 55 -10.73 12.79 -5.19
N VAL A 56 -9.42 12.99 -5.03
CA VAL A 56 -8.46 11.92 -4.83
C VAL A 56 -8.30 11.65 -3.33
N VAL A 57 -8.42 10.38 -2.94
CA VAL A 57 -8.15 9.93 -1.57
C VAL A 57 -6.70 9.51 -1.48
N ILE A 58 -5.86 10.44 -1.04
CA ILE A 58 -4.41 10.25 -0.96
C ILE A 58 -4.05 9.24 0.13
N GLY A 59 -4.67 9.37 1.29
CA GLY A 59 -4.28 8.69 2.53
C GLY A 59 -4.28 9.68 3.69
N SER A 60 -4.33 9.19 4.91
CA SER A 60 -4.39 10.01 6.11
C SER A 60 -3.56 9.40 7.24
N GLY A 61 -3.29 10.22 8.26
CA GLY A 61 -2.51 9.85 9.45
C GLY A 61 -1.06 10.36 9.41
N ASN A 62 -0.21 9.76 10.23
CA ASN A 62 1.16 10.22 10.42
C ASN A 62 2.08 9.81 9.25
N GLN A 63 2.69 10.78 8.58
CA GLN A 63 3.62 10.56 7.46
C GLN A 63 4.97 9.96 7.88
N GLN A 64 5.22 9.81 9.18
CA GLN A 64 6.37 9.12 9.78
C GLN A 64 5.89 7.92 10.63
N ALA A 65 4.72 7.37 10.31
CA ALA A 65 4.16 6.26 11.05
C ALA A 65 4.98 4.97 10.87
N ASP A 66 5.19 4.28 11.98
CA ASP A 66 5.76 2.94 12.00
C ASP A 66 4.81 1.90 11.37
N TRP A 67 3.50 2.16 11.37
CA TRP A 67 2.44 1.27 10.90
C TRP A 67 1.80 1.81 9.63
N PHE A 68 1.87 1.05 8.54
CA PHE A 68 1.31 1.43 7.25
C PHE A 68 0.18 0.50 6.82
N TRP A 69 -1.04 1.01 6.75
CA TRP A 69 -2.24 0.25 6.45
C TRP A 69 -2.69 0.50 5.01
N VAL A 70 -2.90 -0.59 4.26
CA VAL A 70 -3.29 -0.55 2.85
C VAL A 70 -4.58 -1.31 2.66
N THR A 71 -5.60 -0.63 2.16
CA THR A 71 -6.91 -1.22 1.82
C THR A 71 -7.19 -1.15 0.31
N GLU A 72 -8.38 -1.54 -0.13
CA GLU A 72 -8.76 -1.76 -1.53
C GLU A 72 -9.01 -0.46 -2.33
N ALA A 73 -10.22 0.03 -2.37
CA ALA A 73 -10.60 1.22 -3.11
C ALA A 73 -11.39 2.15 -2.21
N PRO A 74 -11.31 3.47 -2.42
CA PRO A 74 -12.12 4.43 -1.67
C PRO A 74 -13.61 4.15 -1.86
N SER A 75 -14.38 4.25 -0.78
CA SER A 75 -15.84 4.33 -0.81
C SER A 75 -16.33 5.72 -1.23
N LEU A 76 -17.65 5.89 -1.40
CA LEU A 76 -18.26 7.20 -1.66
C LEU A 76 -17.99 8.16 -0.50
N GLU A 77 -18.09 7.69 0.74
CA GLU A 77 -17.82 8.47 1.94
C GLU A 77 -16.34 8.86 2.01
N ASP A 78 -15.41 7.94 1.68
CA ASP A 78 -13.98 8.26 1.60
C ASP A 78 -13.71 9.34 0.56
N GLU A 79 -14.33 9.20 -0.63
CA GLU A 79 -14.25 10.19 -1.68
C GLU A 79 -14.90 11.51 -1.27
N GLN A 80 -15.91 11.55 -0.40
CA GLN A 80 -16.49 12.82 0.06
C GLN A 80 -15.64 13.53 1.11
N GLN A 81 -14.99 12.76 1.99
CA GLN A 81 -14.15 13.30 3.06
C GLN A 81 -12.69 13.52 2.62
N GLY A 82 -12.25 12.89 1.53
CA GLY A 82 -10.85 12.88 1.12
C GLY A 82 -9.96 12.00 2.02
N GLU A 83 -10.56 11.19 2.89
CA GLU A 83 -9.87 10.34 3.86
C GLU A 83 -10.29 8.87 3.72
N PRO A 84 -9.35 7.91 3.87
CA PRO A 84 -9.68 6.49 3.94
C PRO A 84 -10.42 6.09 5.22
N PHE A 85 -11.23 5.03 5.13
CA PHE A 85 -12.04 4.49 6.23
C PHE A 85 -12.95 5.54 6.88
N ALA A 86 -13.66 6.32 6.07
CA ALA A 86 -14.72 7.24 6.46
C ALA A 86 -16.13 6.60 6.37
N ASP A 87 -16.22 5.36 5.89
CA ASP A 87 -17.48 4.62 5.77
C ASP A 87 -17.99 4.02 7.10
N ASN A 88 -19.04 3.22 7.04
CA ASN A 88 -19.63 2.53 8.20
C ASN A 88 -18.72 1.47 8.84
N THR A 89 -17.56 1.18 8.24
CA THR A 89 -16.59 0.22 8.77
C THR A 89 -15.50 0.88 9.63
N SER A 90 -15.45 2.22 9.60
CA SER A 90 -14.57 3.07 10.39
C SER A 90 -14.60 2.77 11.89
N GLU A 91 -15.79 2.58 12.47
CA GLU A 91 -15.96 2.27 13.90
C GLU A 91 -15.26 0.96 14.28
N LEU A 92 -15.50 -0.11 13.52
CA LEU A 92 -14.86 -1.39 13.78
C LEU A 92 -13.34 -1.29 13.61
N PHE A 93 -12.88 -0.57 12.58
CA PHE A 93 -11.46 -0.34 12.35
C PHE A 93 -10.80 0.41 13.53
N ILE A 94 -11.44 1.44 14.07
CA ILE A 94 -10.96 2.18 15.25
C ILE A 94 -10.87 1.26 16.48
N GLU A 95 -11.88 0.41 16.71
CA GLU A 95 -11.85 -0.57 17.81
C GLU A 95 -10.72 -1.59 17.64
N MET A 96 -10.43 -1.99 16.40
CA MET A 96 -9.31 -2.88 16.07
C MET A 96 -7.96 -2.24 16.39
N LEU A 97 -7.77 -0.96 16.03
CA LEU A 97 -6.56 -0.20 16.42
C LEU A 97 -6.44 -0.09 17.94
N ARG A 98 -7.54 0.23 18.63
CA ARG A 98 -7.55 0.34 20.10
C ARG A 98 -7.16 -0.99 20.76
N ALA A 99 -7.59 -2.12 20.23
CA ALA A 99 -7.20 -3.44 20.72
C ALA A 99 -5.69 -3.70 20.55
N MET A 100 -5.06 -3.08 19.55
CA MET A 100 -3.61 -3.07 19.36
C MET A 100 -2.88 -1.99 20.16
N GLN A 101 -3.60 -1.20 20.97
CA GLN A 101 -3.08 -0.02 21.68
C GLN A 101 -2.54 1.07 20.74
N LEU A 102 -3.13 1.18 19.56
CA LEU A 102 -2.82 2.20 18.55
C LEU A 102 -3.99 3.18 18.38
N ASN A 103 -3.68 4.39 17.94
CA ASN A 103 -4.65 5.40 17.54
C ASN A 103 -4.58 5.68 16.03
N LYS A 104 -5.66 6.24 15.46
CA LYS A 104 -5.72 6.61 14.04
C LYS A 104 -4.59 7.57 13.62
N ASP A 105 -4.17 8.44 14.53
CA ASP A 105 -3.13 9.45 14.26
C ASP A 105 -1.70 8.89 14.33
N GLU A 106 -1.51 7.66 14.82
CA GLU A 106 -0.18 7.02 14.95
C GLU A 106 0.17 6.14 13.74
N ILE A 107 -0.81 5.90 12.87
CA ILE A 107 -0.66 5.07 11.68
C ILE A 107 -0.72 5.94 10.42
N PHE A 108 -0.19 5.42 9.31
CA PHE A 108 -0.51 5.93 8.00
C PHE A 108 -1.45 4.95 7.31
N MET A 109 -2.53 5.43 6.71
CA MET A 109 -3.48 4.58 6.01
C MET A 109 -3.76 5.10 4.61
N THR A 110 -3.94 4.18 3.66
CA THR A 110 -4.26 4.52 2.28
C THR A 110 -4.89 3.33 1.54
N HIS A 111 -5.29 3.57 0.30
CA HIS A 111 -5.84 2.59 -0.63
C HIS A 111 -4.81 2.19 -1.69
N ILE A 112 -4.92 1.00 -2.28
CA ILE A 112 -4.09 0.62 -3.45
C ILE A 112 -4.41 1.45 -4.69
N VAL A 113 -5.65 1.95 -4.83
CA VAL A 113 -6.04 2.95 -5.83
C VAL A 113 -6.52 4.23 -5.15
N LYS A 114 -6.22 5.41 -5.71
CA LYS A 114 -6.50 6.69 -5.04
C LYS A 114 -7.85 7.32 -5.43
N CYS A 115 -8.60 6.65 -6.29
CA CYS A 115 -9.84 7.16 -6.88
C CYS A 115 -10.91 6.09 -6.75
N ARG A 116 -12.15 6.50 -6.48
CA ARG A 116 -13.28 5.57 -6.33
C ARG A 116 -13.72 4.98 -7.67
N PRO A 117 -13.88 3.65 -7.77
CA PRO A 117 -14.58 3.00 -8.87
C PRO A 117 -16.08 3.29 -8.87
N VAL A 118 -16.65 3.54 -10.05
CA VAL A 118 -18.10 3.74 -10.19
C VAL A 118 -18.83 2.45 -9.78
N GLU A 119 -19.97 2.57 -9.09
CA GLU A 119 -20.72 1.43 -8.54
C GLU A 119 -19.94 0.55 -7.53
N ASP A 120 -18.83 1.06 -6.99
CA ASP A 120 -18.01 0.41 -5.96
C ASP A 120 -17.54 -1.01 -6.38
N HIS A 121 -17.25 -1.17 -7.67
CA HIS A 121 -16.65 -2.39 -8.21
C HIS A 121 -15.19 -2.55 -7.77
N ASP A 122 -14.69 -3.79 -7.75
CA ASP A 122 -13.26 -4.07 -7.54
C ASP A 122 -12.41 -3.34 -8.62
N PRO A 123 -11.29 -2.69 -8.25
CA PRO A 123 -10.41 -2.04 -9.23
C PRO A 123 -9.89 -3.02 -10.29
N LYS A 124 -9.84 -2.57 -11.54
CA LYS A 124 -9.29 -3.34 -12.66
C LYS A 124 -7.77 -3.39 -12.57
N VAL A 125 -7.18 -4.42 -13.17
CA VAL A 125 -5.71 -4.59 -13.24
C VAL A 125 -5.00 -3.35 -13.81
N ALA A 126 -5.57 -2.70 -14.83
CA ALA A 126 -5.01 -1.47 -15.39
C ALA A 126 -5.01 -0.30 -14.38
N GLU A 127 -6.04 -0.20 -13.54
CA GLU A 127 -6.18 0.85 -12.51
C GLU A 127 -5.21 0.60 -11.35
N LEU A 128 -5.07 -0.67 -10.94
CA LEU A 128 -4.09 -1.11 -9.95
C LEU A 128 -2.66 -0.79 -10.40
N ASN A 129 -2.31 -1.14 -11.63
CA ASN A 129 -0.98 -0.90 -12.18
C ASN A 129 -0.68 0.60 -12.35
N ALA A 130 -1.67 1.40 -12.72
CA ALA A 130 -1.52 2.84 -12.85
C ALA A 130 -1.30 3.53 -11.49
N CYS A 131 -1.91 3.03 -10.40
CA CYS A 131 -1.75 3.61 -9.06
C CYS A 131 -0.56 3.05 -8.26
N ALA A 132 -0.03 1.88 -8.64
CA ALA A 132 1.06 1.23 -7.92
C ALA A 132 2.30 2.12 -7.68
N PRO A 133 2.76 2.97 -8.64
CA PRO A 133 3.90 3.85 -8.40
C PRO A 133 3.66 4.86 -7.27
N PHE A 134 2.43 5.39 -7.13
CA PHE A 134 2.10 6.30 -6.04
C PHE A 134 2.15 5.61 -4.68
N LEU A 135 1.61 4.39 -4.59
CA LEU A 135 1.68 3.60 -3.35
C LEU A 135 3.13 3.28 -2.97
N ALA A 136 3.97 2.91 -3.94
CA ALA A 136 5.39 2.64 -3.69
C ALA A 136 6.14 3.87 -3.18
N ARG A 137 5.85 5.06 -3.75
CA ARG A 137 6.40 6.33 -3.27
C ARG A 137 5.91 6.68 -1.88
N GLN A 138 4.62 6.49 -1.57
CA GLN A 138 4.10 6.69 -0.21
C GLN A 138 4.81 5.79 0.80
N ILE A 139 4.99 4.49 0.51
CA ILE A 139 5.74 3.58 1.39
C ILE A 139 7.19 4.04 1.55
N SER A 140 7.82 4.52 0.48
CA SER A 140 9.20 5.01 0.50
C SER A 140 9.36 6.31 1.31
N LEU A 141 8.36 7.19 1.30
CA LEU A 141 8.34 8.43 2.08
C LEU A 141 8.02 8.19 3.57
N VAL A 142 7.10 7.26 3.87
CA VAL A 142 6.76 6.92 5.26
C VAL A 142 7.86 6.11 5.93
N GLN A 143 8.53 5.22 5.18
CA GLN A 143 9.50 4.25 5.70
C GLN A 143 8.97 3.44 6.89
N PRO A 144 7.81 2.77 6.76
CA PRO A 144 7.18 2.08 7.87
C PRO A 144 7.96 0.84 8.29
N LYS A 145 7.81 0.45 9.55
CA LYS A 145 8.38 -0.78 10.11
C LYS A 145 7.52 -2.01 9.82
N ILE A 146 6.23 -1.82 9.54
CA ILE A 146 5.29 -2.90 9.20
C ILE A 146 4.18 -2.41 8.26
N ILE A 147 3.79 -3.28 7.33
CA ILE A 147 2.67 -3.05 6.41
C ILE A 147 1.52 -4.02 6.73
N ILE A 148 0.30 -3.49 6.78
CA ILE A 148 -0.92 -4.27 6.97
C ILE A 148 -1.76 -4.20 5.70
N ALA A 149 -1.89 -5.33 5.01
CA ALA A 149 -2.74 -5.46 3.83
C ALA A 149 -4.16 -5.89 4.25
N VAL A 150 -5.10 -4.97 4.11
CA VAL A 150 -6.49 -5.13 4.54
C VAL A 150 -7.36 -5.55 3.37
N GLY A 151 -7.82 -6.80 3.39
CA GLY A 151 -8.69 -7.34 2.35
C GLY A 151 -7.96 -7.99 1.17
N ARG A 152 -8.75 -8.59 0.28
CA ARG A 152 -8.26 -9.46 -0.80
C ARG A 152 -7.50 -8.67 -1.86
N ILE A 153 -8.04 -7.55 -2.33
CA ILE A 153 -7.41 -6.81 -3.43
C ILE A 153 -6.08 -6.21 -2.99
N ALA A 154 -6.02 -5.64 -1.78
CA ALA A 154 -4.78 -5.11 -1.21
C ALA A 154 -3.71 -6.22 -1.09
N ALA A 155 -4.08 -7.38 -0.55
CA ALA A 155 -3.17 -8.51 -0.43
C ALA A 155 -2.69 -9.03 -1.78
N HIS A 156 -3.58 -9.19 -2.77
CA HIS A 156 -3.24 -9.64 -4.12
C HIS A 156 -2.29 -8.67 -4.81
N GLN A 157 -2.53 -7.36 -4.69
CA GLN A 157 -1.71 -6.34 -5.31
C GLN A 157 -0.32 -6.24 -4.65
N LEU A 158 -0.23 -6.28 -3.33
CA LEU A 158 1.06 -6.17 -2.64
C LEU A 158 1.90 -7.44 -2.78
N LEU A 159 1.27 -8.62 -2.75
CA LEU A 159 1.96 -9.91 -2.81
C LEU A 159 2.09 -10.49 -4.23
N GLN A 160 1.47 -9.86 -5.22
CA GLN A 160 1.39 -10.37 -6.60
C GLN A 160 0.89 -11.83 -6.65
N SER A 161 -0.10 -12.15 -5.81
CA SER A 161 -0.61 -13.50 -5.59
C SER A 161 -2.08 -13.62 -5.99
N LYS A 162 -2.49 -14.84 -6.35
CA LYS A 162 -3.89 -15.21 -6.63
C LYS A 162 -4.47 -16.19 -5.60
N ALA A 163 -3.71 -16.51 -4.55
CA ALA A 163 -4.14 -17.42 -3.50
C ALA A 163 -5.37 -16.89 -2.75
N SER A 164 -6.10 -17.76 -2.06
CA SER A 164 -7.27 -17.34 -1.30
C SER A 164 -6.85 -16.41 -0.14
N LEU A 165 -7.71 -15.47 0.25
CA LEU A 165 -7.39 -14.60 1.39
C LEU A 165 -7.17 -15.42 2.67
N GLY A 166 -7.87 -16.55 2.81
CA GLY A 166 -7.66 -17.57 3.86
C GLY A 166 -6.20 -17.97 3.99
N GLU A 167 -5.66 -18.53 2.92
CA GLU A 167 -4.26 -18.99 2.84
C GLU A 167 -3.27 -17.85 3.05
N LEU A 168 -3.52 -16.68 2.42
CA LEU A 168 -2.62 -15.55 2.52
C LEU A 168 -2.48 -15.08 3.97
N ARG A 169 -3.55 -15.02 4.76
CA ARG A 169 -3.43 -14.58 6.16
C ARG A 169 -2.59 -15.54 6.99
N GLU A 170 -2.58 -16.84 6.73
CA GLU A 170 -1.87 -17.81 7.60
C GLU A 170 -0.34 -17.70 7.52
N THR A 171 0.18 -16.98 6.53
CA THR A 171 1.61 -16.85 6.25
C THR A 171 2.12 -15.44 6.60
N SER A 172 3.43 -15.29 6.69
CA SER A 172 4.12 -14.00 6.88
C SER A 172 4.86 -13.63 5.60
N TYR A 173 4.78 -12.36 5.21
CA TYR A 173 5.39 -11.88 3.98
C TYR A 173 6.26 -10.67 4.26
N GLU A 174 6.97 -10.23 3.21
CA GLU A 174 7.68 -8.98 3.19
C GLU A 174 7.35 -8.25 1.89
N PHE A 175 7.30 -6.92 1.96
CA PHE A 175 7.21 -6.04 0.81
C PHE A 175 8.40 -5.10 0.85
N SER A 176 9.32 -5.23 -0.11
CA SER A 176 10.56 -4.44 -0.17
C SER A 176 11.39 -4.48 1.14
N GLY A 177 11.43 -5.64 1.80
CA GLY A 177 12.13 -5.85 3.07
C GLY A 177 11.37 -5.40 4.32
N ILE A 178 10.14 -4.89 4.17
CA ILE A 178 9.27 -4.50 5.28
C ILE A 178 8.30 -5.65 5.57
N PRO A 179 8.18 -6.14 6.82
CA PRO A 179 7.21 -7.16 7.18
C PRO A 179 5.78 -6.78 6.76
N LEU A 180 5.09 -7.72 6.15
CA LEU A 180 3.71 -7.57 5.68
C LEU A 180 2.80 -8.62 6.31
N VAL A 181 1.71 -8.16 6.92
CA VAL A 181 0.65 -9.00 7.45
C VAL A 181 -0.63 -8.76 6.67
N VAL A 182 -1.30 -9.86 6.28
CA VAL A 182 -2.59 -9.81 5.60
C VAL A 182 -3.70 -9.99 6.62
N MET A 183 -4.80 -9.25 6.46
CA MET A 183 -5.99 -9.38 7.30
C MET A 183 -7.29 -9.26 6.50
N TYR A 184 -8.41 -9.66 7.12
CA TYR A 184 -9.72 -9.40 6.54
C TYR A 184 -10.10 -7.92 6.57
N HIS A 185 -10.86 -7.49 5.57
CA HIS A 185 -11.45 -6.14 5.56
C HIS A 185 -12.53 -6.01 6.65
N PRO A 186 -12.60 -4.88 7.39
CA PRO A 186 -13.66 -4.62 8.37
C PRO A 186 -15.08 -4.84 7.83
N ALA A 187 -15.38 -4.43 6.58
CA ALA A 187 -16.64 -4.72 5.89
C ALA A 187 -16.99 -6.22 5.84
N TYR A 188 -16.00 -7.09 5.70
CA TYR A 188 -16.20 -8.54 5.72
C TYR A 188 -16.47 -9.04 7.14
N LEU A 189 -15.76 -8.52 8.14
CA LEU A 189 -15.93 -8.88 9.55
C LEU A 189 -17.30 -8.50 10.10
N LEU A 190 -17.89 -7.40 9.63
CA LEU A 190 -19.27 -7.01 9.98
C LEU A 190 -20.32 -7.99 9.44
N ARG A 191 -20.07 -8.59 8.27
CA ARG A 191 -20.94 -9.61 7.67
C ARG A 191 -20.68 -11.02 8.23
N SER A 192 -19.47 -11.29 8.70
CA SER A 192 -19.04 -12.59 9.22
C SER A 192 -18.39 -12.46 10.59
N LEU A 193 -19.22 -12.33 11.63
CA LEU A 193 -18.78 -12.07 13.00
C LEU A 193 -17.84 -13.17 13.55
N THR A 194 -17.98 -14.41 13.10
CA THR A 194 -17.11 -15.53 13.51
C THR A 194 -15.66 -15.34 13.07
N LYS A 195 -15.41 -14.49 12.06
CA LYS A 195 -14.07 -14.20 11.53
C LYS A 195 -13.31 -13.14 12.32
N LYS A 196 -13.94 -12.48 13.30
CA LYS A 196 -13.26 -11.53 14.19
C LYS A 196 -12.11 -12.16 14.99
N ARG A 197 -12.25 -13.43 15.36
CA ARG A 197 -11.16 -14.19 16.03
C ARG A 197 -9.93 -14.32 15.13
N GLU A 198 -10.12 -14.62 13.84
CA GLU A 198 -9.03 -14.74 12.88
C GLU A 198 -8.34 -13.38 12.70
N ALA A 199 -9.11 -12.30 12.56
CA ALA A 199 -8.56 -10.94 12.47
C ALA A 199 -7.72 -10.56 13.71
N TRP A 200 -8.14 -10.96 14.91
CA TRP A 200 -7.36 -10.74 16.13
C TRP A 200 -6.02 -11.52 16.11
N GLN A 201 -6.01 -12.75 15.60
CA GLN A 201 -4.77 -13.52 15.45
C GLN A 201 -3.81 -12.86 14.45
N ASP A 202 -4.33 -12.22 13.40
CA ASP A 202 -3.53 -11.43 12.46
C ASP A 202 -2.87 -10.23 13.16
N MET A 203 -3.62 -9.50 13.99
CA MET A 203 -3.10 -8.36 14.75
C MET A 203 -2.03 -8.76 15.77
N GLN A 204 -2.24 -9.88 16.48
CA GLN A 204 -1.25 -10.40 17.41
C GLN A 204 0.06 -10.76 16.71
N ARG A 205 0.00 -11.30 15.48
CA ARG A 205 1.19 -11.56 14.67
C ARG A 205 1.86 -10.27 14.24
N ALA A 206 1.11 -9.27 13.80
CA ALA A 206 1.64 -7.96 13.45
C ALA A 206 2.39 -7.31 14.63
N LEU A 207 1.79 -7.31 15.83
CA LEU A 207 2.43 -6.85 17.08
C LEU A 207 3.71 -7.64 17.40
N SER A 208 3.71 -8.95 17.18
CA SER A 208 4.90 -9.78 17.38
C SER A 208 6.03 -9.48 16.39
N PHE A 209 5.73 -9.05 15.16
CA PHE A 209 6.77 -8.65 14.21
C PHE A 209 7.33 -7.28 14.57
N PHE A 210 6.45 -6.36 14.96
CA PHE A 210 6.83 -5.02 15.38
C PHE A 210 7.76 -5.03 16.60
N SER A 211 7.49 -5.88 17.60
CA SER A 211 8.29 -5.93 18.84
C SER A 211 9.66 -6.61 18.72
N LYS A 212 9.95 -7.26 17.58
CA LYS A 212 11.23 -7.95 17.34
C LYS A 212 12.27 -7.07 16.62
N GLN A 213 11.90 -5.86 16.24
CA GLN A 213 12.77 -4.86 15.63
C GLN A 213 13.36 -3.93 16.68
#